data_AF-A0A8S9E5D6-F1
#
_entry.id   AF-A0A8S9E5D6-F1
#
_cell.length_a   1.000
_cell.length_b   1.000
_cell.length_c   1.000
_cell.angle_alpha   90.00
_cell.angle_beta   90.00
_cell.angle_gamma   90.00
#
_symmetry.space_group_name_H-M   'P 1'
#
loop_
_entity.id
_entity.type
_entity.pdbx_description
1 polymer ?
#
loop_
_entity_poly.entity_id
_entity_poly.type
_entity_poly.pdbx_seq_one_letter_code
_entity_poly.pdbx_strand_id
1 'polypeptide(L)'
;QELGTLGFECTLEEVDLEDITKNQINTIKACTSENPGVKKNIYEVSASYFHGTASKCLQGIYEDLNAYRAELKNFNDQNVLATIDEMMKVSIS
;
A
#
# COMPACT_ATOMS: atom_id res chain seq x y z
N GLN A 1 -23.67 -7.83 5.93
CA GLN A 1 -22.46 -8.44 5.33
C GLN A 1 -21.30 -7.74 5.99
N GLU A 2 -20.70 -8.37 6.99
CA GLU A 2 -19.56 -7.80 7.73
C GLU A 2 -18.36 -7.77 6.79
N LEU A 3 -17.89 -6.56 6.52
CA LEU A 3 -16.70 -6.33 5.72
C LEU A 3 -15.48 -6.60 6.59
N GLY A 4 -14.78 -7.70 6.30
CA GLY A 4 -13.33 -7.60 6.16
C GLY A 4 -12.47 -7.65 7.42
N THR A 5 -12.66 -8.65 8.26
CA THR A 5 -11.50 -9.29 8.90
C THR A 5 -11.37 -10.70 8.34
N LEU A 6 -10.14 -11.20 8.17
CA LEU A 6 -9.82 -12.51 7.59
C LEU A 6 -10.30 -13.71 8.48
N GLY A 7 -11.48 -13.60 9.10
CA GLY A 7 -11.98 -14.55 10.09
C GLY A 7 -11.35 -14.40 11.48
N PHE A 8 -10.63 -13.30 11.73
CA PHE A 8 -10.03 -13.00 13.03
C PHE A 8 -10.86 -11.93 13.74
N GLU A 9 -11.37 -12.27 14.91
CA GLU A 9 -12.02 -11.34 15.83
C GLU A 9 -10.94 -10.79 16.77
N CYS A 10 -10.22 -9.77 16.32
CA CYS A 10 -9.23 -9.08 17.14
C CYS A 10 -9.82 -7.79 17.69
N THR A 11 -9.62 -7.54 18.98
CA THR A 11 -9.86 -6.24 19.60
C THR A 11 -8.71 -5.28 19.30
N LEU A 12 -8.94 -3.97 19.39
CA LEU A 12 -7.88 -2.96 19.19
C LEU A 12 -6.70 -3.14 20.17
N GLU A 13 -6.93 -3.78 21.30
CA GLU A 13 -5.93 -4.08 22.33
C GLU A 13 -5.03 -5.27 21.93
N GLU A 14 -5.52 -6.15 21.05
CA GLU A 14 -4.79 -7.31 20.53
C GLU A 14 -4.07 -7.02 19.21
N VAL A 15 -4.39 -5.89 18.56
CA VAL A 15 -3.76 -5.48 17.29
C VAL A 15 -2.42 -4.80 17.59
N ASP A 16 -1.35 -5.38 17.07
CA ASP A 16 -0.07 -4.69 17.01
C ASP A 16 -0.16 -3.54 15.99
N LEU A 17 0.03 -2.31 16.48
CA LEU A 17 0.00 -1.09 15.67
C LEU A 17 1.39 -0.72 15.13
N GLU A 18 2.39 -1.58 15.29
CA GLU A 18 3.71 -1.35 14.72
C GLU A 18 3.67 -1.34 13.19
N ASP A 19 4.13 -0.22 12.62
CA ASP A 19 4.40 -0.11 11.19
C ASP A 19 5.71 -0.83 10.85
N ILE A 20 5.58 -1.99 10.21
CA ILE A 20 6.70 -2.82 9.78
C ILE A 20 7.53 -2.16 8.66
N THR A 21 7.01 -1.14 7.96
CA THR A 21 7.68 -0.44 6.86
C THR A 21 8.23 0.93 7.27
N LYS A 22 8.17 1.28 8.57
CA LYS A 22 8.62 2.57 9.13
C LYS A 22 10.04 3.02 8.76
N ASN A 23 10.93 2.07 8.42
CA ASN A 23 12.32 2.32 8.04
C ASN A 23 12.54 2.44 6.52
N GLN A 24 11.48 2.31 5.72
CA GLN A 24 11.50 2.39 4.26
C GLN A 24 10.99 3.76 3.79
N ILE A 25 10.71 3.91 2.49
CA ILE A 25 10.05 5.12 1.97
C ILE A 25 8.75 5.35 2.73
N ASN A 26 8.51 6.57 3.20
CA ASN A 26 7.21 6.93 3.76
C ASN A 26 6.18 7.03 2.62
N THR A 27 5.59 5.88 2.26
CA THR A 27 4.66 5.73 1.14
C THR A 27 3.46 6.64 1.27
N ILE A 28 2.94 6.81 2.49
CA ILE A 28 1.81 7.74 2.77
C ILE A 28 2.17 9.15 2.31
N LYS A 29 3.32 9.69 2.72
CA LYS A 29 3.77 11.02 2.29
C LYS A 29 4.11 11.07 0.80
N ALA A 30 4.67 10.01 0.24
CA ALA A 30 4.99 9.97 -1.19
C ALA A 30 3.73 9.96 -2.08
N CYS A 31 2.65 9.33 -1.61
CA CYS A 31 1.40 9.14 -2.35
C CYS A 31 0.32 10.19 -2.06
N THR A 32 0.44 10.97 -0.99
CA THR A 32 -0.52 12.04 -0.65
C THR A 32 -0.01 13.40 -1.12
N SER A 33 -0.86 14.17 -1.81
CA SER A 33 -0.51 15.55 -2.18
C SER A 33 -0.68 16.47 -0.98
N GLU A 34 0.31 17.31 -0.68
CA GLU A 34 0.27 18.31 0.41
C GLU A 34 -0.84 19.38 0.26
N ASN A 35 -1.63 19.37 -0.83
CA ASN A 35 -2.68 20.34 -1.08
C ASN A 35 -4.08 19.77 -0.82
N PRO A 36 -4.69 20.02 0.35
CA PRO A 36 -6.05 19.56 0.70
C PRO A 36 -7.17 20.23 -0.13
N GLY A 37 -6.85 21.19 -1.01
CA GLY A 37 -7.83 21.98 -1.78
C GLY A 37 -8.14 21.47 -3.19
N VAL A 38 -7.39 20.51 -3.73
CA VAL A 38 -7.64 20.01 -5.10
C VAL A 38 -8.53 18.79 -5.01
N LYS A 39 -9.84 18.99 -5.17
CA LYS A 39 -10.77 17.91 -5.56
C LYS A 39 -10.32 17.39 -6.92
N LYS A 40 -9.40 16.42 -6.92
CA LYS A 40 -8.88 15.80 -8.13
C LYS A 40 -9.99 14.91 -8.70
N ASN A 41 -10.69 15.41 -9.72
CA ASN A 41 -11.29 14.52 -10.69
C ASN A 41 -10.14 13.66 -11.22
N ILE A 42 -10.20 12.36 -10.96
CA ILE A 42 -9.14 11.36 -11.20
C ILE A 42 -8.69 11.30 -12.68
N TYR A 43 -9.37 12.04 -13.57
CA TYR A 43 -9.23 11.96 -15.02
C TYR A 43 -8.35 13.03 -15.68
N GLU A 44 -7.89 14.06 -14.97
CA GLU A 44 -6.95 15.06 -15.54
C GLU A 44 -5.77 15.29 -14.60
N VAL A 45 -4.70 14.52 -14.82
CA VAL A 45 -3.40 14.78 -14.21
C VAL A 45 -2.37 14.87 -15.32
N SER A 46 -1.81 16.06 -15.53
CA SER A 46 -0.78 16.30 -16.53
C SER A 46 0.50 15.52 -16.20
N ALA A 47 1.12 14.92 -17.23
CA ALA A 47 2.30 14.07 -17.12
C ALA A 47 3.51 14.72 -16.40
N SER A 48 3.55 16.06 -16.31
CA SER A 48 4.60 16.81 -15.63
C SER A 48 4.47 16.85 -14.10
N TYR A 49 3.28 16.64 -13.53
CA TYR A 49 3.10 16.45 -12.08
C TYR A 49 3.44 15.03 -11.61
N PHE A 50 3.62 14.10 -12.54
CA PHE A 50 3.71 12.66 -12.30
C PHE A 50 5.14 12.16 -12.06
N HIS A 51 6.17 12.86 -12.52
CA HIS A 51 7.47 12.19 -12.69
C HIS A 51 8.28 11.99 -11.39
N GLY A 52 8.13 12.87 -10.39
CA GLY A 52 8.93 12.80 -9.16
C GLY A 52 8.22 12.20 -7.94
N THR A 53 6.91 12.40 -7.82
CA THR A 53 6.12 11.93 -6.67
C THR A 53 5.42 10.59 -6.97
N ALA A 54 4.93 10.37 -8.19
CA ALA A 54 4.32 9.09 -8.54
C ALA A 54 5.37 7.97 -8.61
N SER A 55 6.59 8.24 -9.10
CA SER A 55 7.68 7.25 -9.09
C SER A 55 8.09 6.82 -7.68
N LYS A 56 8.23 7.78 -6.75
CA LYS A 56 8.51 7.49 -5.33
C LYS A 56 7.32 6.83 -4.62
N CYS A 57 6.09 7.20 -4.96
CA CYS A 57 4.89 6.57 -4.44
C CYS A 57 4.81 5.10 -4.87
N LEU A 58 4.98 4.81 -6.16
CA LEU A 58 4.99 3.44 -6.70
C LEU A 58 6.15 2.62 -6.14
N GLN A 59 7.34 3.23 -5.99
CA GLN A 59 8.47 2.59 -5.34
C GLN A 59 8.15 2.23 -3.88
N GLY A 60 7.57 3.16 -3.11
CA GLY A 60 7.16 2.91 -1.73
C GLY A 60 6.11 1.79 -1.63
N ILE A 61 5.10 1.80 -2.50
CA ILE A 61 4.11 0.72 -2.58
C ILE A 61 4.78 -0.62 -2.85
N TYR A 62 5.75 -0.68 -3.77
CA TYR A 62 6.48 -1.90 -4.07
C TYR A 62 7.32 -2.40 -2.88
N GLU A 63 8.02 -1.51 -2.18
CA GLU A 63 8.80 -1.84 -0.97
C GLU A 63 7.88 -2.34 0.16
N ASP A 64 6.74 -1.68 0.38
CA ASP A 64 5.73 -2.09 1.36
C ASP A 64 5.18 -3.48 1.04
N LEU A 65 4.77 -3.72 -0.22
CA LEU A 65 4.25 -5.01 -0.66
C LEU A 65 5.27 -6.13 -0.46
N ASN A 66 6.56 -5.88 -0.71
CA ASN A 66 7.62 -6.86 -0.43
C ASN A 66 7.72 -7.20 1.05
N ALA A 67 7.64 -6.20 1.94
CA ALA A 67 7.68 -6.41 3.37
C ALA A 67 6.49 -7.26 3.84
N TYR A 68 5.27 -6.89 3.45
CA TYR A 68 4.07 -7.67 3.77
C TYR A 68 4.14 -9.08 3.18
N ARG A 69 4.66 -9.24 1.96
CA ARG A 69 4.83 -10.55 1.34
C ARG A 69 5.75 -11.46 2.12
N ALA A 70 6.81 -10.90 2.72
CA ALA A 70 7.78 -11.64 3.53
C ALA A 70 7.18 -12.07 4.89
N GLU A 71 6.42 -11.19 5.55
CA GLU A 71 5.72 -11.51 6.80
C GLU A 71 4.62 -12.55 6.58
N LEU A 72 3.86 -12.43 5.49
CA LEU A 72 2.77 -13.33 5.15
C LEU A 72 3.23 -14.62 4.45
N LYS A 73 4.53 -14.88 4.26
CA LYS A 73 5.02 -16.03 3.47
C LYS A 73 4.46 -17.39 3.91
N ASN A 74 4.11 -17.54 5.19
CA ASN A 74 3.56 -18.75 5.79
C ASN A 74 2.04 -18.65 6.04
N PHE A 75 1.39 -17.63 5.49
CA PHE A 75 -0.04 -17.41 5.65
C PHE A 75 -0.83 -18.43 4.83
N ASN A 76 -1.90 -18.97 5.42
CA ASN A 76 -2.65 -20.09 4.84
C ASN A 76 -3.46 -19.67 3.60
N ASP A 77 -3.84 -18.38 3.48
CA ASP A 77 -4.58 -17.89 2.34
C ASP A 77 -3.66 -17.54 1.16
N GLN A 78 -3.59 -18.46 0.20
CA GLN A 78 -2.79 -18.28 -1.01
C GLN A 78 -3.36 -17.20 -1.94
N ASN A 79 -4.64 -16.85 -1.85
CA ASN A 79 -5.22 -15.80 -2.68
C ASN A 79 -4.69 -14.41 -2.27
N VAL A 80 -4.48 -14.20 -0.97
CA VAL A 80 -3.86 -12.96 -0.47
C VAL A 80 -2.43 -12.83 -1.01
N LEU A 81 -1.65 -13.90 -0.97
CA LEU A 81 -0.28 -13.90 -1.49
C LEU A 81 -0.22 -13.66 -3.00
N ALA A 82 -1.09 -14.33 -3.76
CA ALA A 82 -1.19 -14.14 -5.20
C ALA A 82 -1.62 -12.70 -5.55
N THR A 83 -2.51 -12.10 -4.77
CA THR A 83 -2.96 -10.71 -4.97
C THR A 83 -1.81 -9.73 -4.74
N ILE A 84 -1.01 -9.94 -3.69
CA ILE A 84 0.21 -9.14 -3.44
C ILE A 84 1.19 -9.28 -4.61
N ASP A 85 1.41 -10.50 -5.10
CA ASP A 85 2.31 -10.78 -6.23
C ASP A 85 1.84 -10.06 -7.52
N GLU A 86 0.54 -9.99 -7.78
CA GLU A 86 -0.02 -9.23 -8.92
C GLU A 86 0.11 -7.70 -8.72
N MET A 87 -0.15 -7.19 -7.52
CA MET A 87 0.01 -5.75 -7.22
C MET A 87 1.48 -5.30 -7.38
N MET A 88 2.43 -6.17 -7.04
CA MET A 88 3.86 -5.90 -7.22
C MET A 88 4.24 -5.76 -8.71
N LYS A 89 3.65 -6.56 -9.61
CA LYS A 89 3.92 -6.43 -11.06
C LYS A 89 3.49 -5.07 -11.61
N VAL A 90 2.33 -4.58 -11.17
CA VAL A 90 1.77 -3.29 -11.60
C VAL A 90 2.59 -2.12 -11.07
N SER A 91 3.20 -2.25 -9.88
CA SER A 91 3.95 -1.17 -9.23
C SER A 91 5.34 -0.91 -9.84
N ILE A 92 5.86 -1.83 -10.66
CA ILE A 92 7.13 -1.68 -11.41
C ILE A 92 6.90 -1.15 -12.84
N SER A 93 5.63 -1.09 -13.29
CA SER A 93 5.24 -0.72 -14.67
C SER A 93 5.13 0.79 -14.86
#